data_AF-A0A1C5N1E7-F1
#
_entry.id   AF-A0A1C5N1E7-F1
#
_cell.length_a   1.000
_cell.length_b   1.000
_cell.length_c   1.000
_cell.angle_alpha   90.00
_cell.angle_beta   90.00
_cell.angle_gamma   90.00
#
_symmetry.space_group_name_H-M   'P 1'
#
loop_
_entity.id
_entity.type
_entity.pdbx_description
1 polymer ?
#
loop_
_entity_poly.entity_id
_entity_poly.type
_entity_poly.pdbx_seq_one_letter_code
_entity_poly.pdbx_strand_id
1 'polypeptide(L)'
;MDKKKTGNLIREARQCKNYTQSELGRMLGVTNKAVSRWENGESFPDIGVLESLSHLLELPIQDIVTGERAGDREEAVTEVVRLAKLQEQRKREKRILYLIVLGLLIYHCVIGIRLFSGRGLFGGRDIACLVAGISMAGTLTMLGLVYRYFGKEEDVKMIPSSQLSRGLGIASLAMLLWSVGIMYLSFGMVRAGSVPLGMELSSLGPFLNNQLCAGYALNVIFLAVEMYRLLMERTVLHPGCVISPAVIYLDFFYIDILGRMDTLDSVWKALDRGTVLILLEAVLGIVFLFIQSHRSRSHASDSPHQSQ
;
A
#
# COMPACT_ATOMS: atom_id res chain seq x y z
N MET A 1 26.90 24.44 -27.91
CA MET A 1 26.91 25.69 -27.12
C MET A 1 25.53 26.30 -27.22
N ASP A 2 24.80 26.38 -26.11
CA ASP A 2 23.49 27.03 -26.06
C ASP A 2 23.71 28.52 -25.78
N LYS A 3 23.43 29.36 -26.78
CA LYS A 3 23.61 30.81 -26.69
C LYS A 3 22.69 31.44 -25.64
N LYS A 4 21.50 30.87 -25.41
CA LYS A 4 20.51 31.42 -24.48
C LYS A 4 20.89 31.10 -23.03
N LYS A 5 21.32 29.87 -22.76
CA LYS A 5 21.95 29.50 -21.47
C LYS A 5 23.17 30.38 -21.17
N THR A 6 24.07 30.53 -22.16
CA THR A 6 25.25 31.41 -22.02
C THR A 6 24.88 32.85 -21.71
N GLY A 7 23.90 33.40 -22.45
CA GLY A 7 23.42 34.76 -22.25
C GLY A 7 22.87 35.01 -20.85
N ASN A 8 22.06 34.09 -20.35
CA ASN A 8 21.54 34.13 -18.98
C ASN A 8 22.68 34.11 -17.96
N LEU A 9 23.65 33.18 -18.09
CA LEU A 9 24.79 33.07 -17.18
C LEU A 9 25.66 34.35 -17.15
N ILE A 10 25.91 34.95 -18.32
CA ILE A 10 26.63 36.24 -18.44
C ILE A 10 25.83 37.37 -17.76
N ARG A 11 24.50 37.44 -18.00
CA ARG A 11 23.61 38.44 -17.38
C ARG A 11 23.63 38.34 -15.85
N GLU A 12 23.48 37.13 -15.32
CA GLU A 12 23.45 36.88 -13.88
C GLU A 12 24.79 37.25 -13.23
N ALA A 13 25.92 36.79 -13.77
CA ALA A 13 27.23 37.11 -13.22
C ALA A 13 27.54 38.62 -13.31
N ARG A 14 27.15 39.29 -14.41
CA ARG A 14 27.23 40.76 -14.52
C ARG A 14 26.42 41.45 -13.41
N GLN A 15 25.20 40.98 -13.16
CA GLN A 15 24.32 41.53 -12.12
C GLN A 15 24.90 41.29 -10.72
N CYS A 16 25.44 40.11 -10.43
CA CYS A 16 26.14 39.83 -9.16
C CYS A 16 27.35 40.76 -8.93
N LYS A 17 28.03 41.21 -9.99
CA LYS A 17 29.11 42.20 -9.94
C LYS A 17 28.63 43.67 -9.97
N ASN A 18 27.32 43.90 -10.02
CA ASN A 18 26.68 45.23 -10.11
C ASN A 18 27.10 46.09 -11.33
N TYR A 19 27.58 45.48 -12.42
CA TYR A 19 27.91 46.22 -13.64
C TYR A 19 26.69 46.45 -14.53
N THR A 20 26.58 47.59 -15.19
CA THR A 20 25.66 47.77 -16.34
C THR A 20 26.21 47.08 -17.60
N GLN A 21 25.35 46.80 -18.59
CA GLN A 21 25.78 46.25 -19.89
C GLN A 21 26.81 47.18 -20.60
N SER A 22 26.66 48.50 -20.44
CA SER A 22 27.61 49.51 -20.93
C SER A 22 28.97 49.44 -20.25
N GLU A 23 29.01 49.25 -18.93
CA GLU A 23 30.28 49.15 -18.18
C GLU A 23 31.01 47.86 -18.47
N LEU A 24 30.30 46.72 -18.52
CA LEU A 24 30.89 45.44 -18.92
C LEU A 24 31.44 45.53 -20.36
N GLY A 25 30.69 46.12 -21.28
CA GLY A 25 31.16 46.35 -22.65
C GLY A 25 32.43 47.20 -22.70
N ARG A 26 32.47 48.32 -21.97
CA ARG A 26 33.65 49.19 -21.86
C ARG A 26 34.88 48.46 -21.31
N MET A 27 34.72 47.63 -20.27
CA MET A 27 35.84 46.88 -19.68
C MET A 27 36.36 45.76 -20.61
N LEU A 28 35.53 45.25 -21.50
CA LEU A 28 35.87 44.23 -22.49
C LEU A 28 36.31 44.78 -23.86
N GLY A 29 36.26 46.10 -24.07
CA GLY A 29 36.53 46.72 -25.38
C GLY A 29 35.45 46.48 -26.44
N VAL A 30 34.22 46.14 -26.03
CA VAL A 30 33.09 45.84 -26.93
C VAL A 30 31.92 46.81 -26.74
N THR A 31 31.01 46.86 -27.72
CA THR A 31 29.81 47.71 -27.60
C THR A 31 28.81 47.14 -26.60
N ASN A 32 28.06 48.01 -25.91
CA ASN A 32 26.88 47.62 -25.11
C ASN A 32 25.94 46.71 -25.92
N LYS A 33 25.73 47.01 -27.21
CA LYS A 33 24.91 46.19 -28.11
C LYS A 33 25.44 44.76 -28.26
N ALA A 34 26.75 44.53 -28.26
CA ALA A 34 27.31 43.18 -28.26
C ALA A 34 26.96 42.42 -26.97
N VAL A 35 27.16 43.03 -25.80
CA VAL A 35 26.79 42.45 -24.49
C VAL A 35 25.30 42.14 -24.42
N SER A 36 24.44 43.05 -24.85
CA SER A 36 22.99 42.86 -24.90
C SER A 36 22.58 41.68 -25.79
N ARG A 37 23.22 41.54 -26.96
CA ARG A 37 22.97 40.41 -27.87
C ARG A 37 23.51 39.06 -27.35
N TRP A 38 24.58 39.07 -26.56
CA TRP A 38 25.01 37.88 -25.81
C TRP A 38 23.98 37.50 -24.75
N GLU A 39 23.58 38.45 -23.90
CA GLU A 39 22.61 38.20 -22.82
C GLU A 39 21.24 37.72 -23.32
N ASN A 40 20.80 38.20 -24.49
CA ASN A 40 19.54 37.77 -25.11
C ASN A 40 19.69 36.47 -25.95
N GLY A 41 20.90 35.91 -26.06
CA GLY A 41 21.20 34.68 -26.81
C GLY A 41 21.24 34.80 -28.34
N GLU A 42 21.25 36.03 -28.88
CA GLU A 42 21.33 36.28 -30.32
C GLU A 42 22.72 36.00 -30.91
N SER A 43 23.78 36.35 -30.16
CA SER A 43 25.18 36.12 -30.52
C SER A 43 25.93 35.44 -29.38
N PHE A 44 27.16 35.01 -29.65
CA PHE A 44 28.06 34.42 -28.66
C PHE A 44 29.30 35.33 -28.49
N PRO A 45 29.97 35.38 -27.33
CA PRO A 45 31.22 36.13 -27.18
C PRO A 45 32.35 35.57 -28.05
N ASP A 46 33.03 36.43 -28.80
CA ASP A 46 34.16 36.00 -29.65
C ASP A 46 35.32 35.47 -28.81
N ILE A 47 36.10 34.53 -29.37
CA ILE A 47 37.14 33.80 -28.62
C ILE A 47 38.20 34.73 -28.00
N GLY A 48 38.53 35.85 -28.65
CA GLY A 48 39.46 36.86 -28.13
C GLY A 48 38.92 37.70 -26.97
N VAL A 49 37.64 37.55 -26.60
CA VAL A 49 37.00 38.26 -25.47
C VAL A 49 36.69 37.30 -24.31
N LEU A 50 36.70 35.98 -24.54
CA LEU A 50 36.32 34.97 -23.54
C LEU A 50 37.23 34.97 -22.29
N GLU A 51 38.54 35.17 -22.45
CA GLU A 51 39.50 35.21 -21.34
C GLU A 51 39.26 36.44 -20.44
N SER A 52 39.15 37.62 -21.04
CA SER A 52 38.82 38.87 -20.33
C SER A 52 37.44 38.81 -19.65
N LEU A 53 36.45 38.19 -20.31
CA LEU A 53 35.10 37.97 -19.78
C LEU A 53 35.11 37.01 -18.58
N SER A 54 35.91 35.94 -18.67
CA SER A 54 36.12 34.97 -17.60
C SER A 54 36.73 35.64 -16.36
N HIS A 55 37.77 36.45 -16.53
CA HIS A 55 38.40 37.19 -15.43
C HIS A 55 37.46 38.25 -14.82
N LEU A 56 36.75 39.04 -15.62
CA LEU A 56 35.88 40.12 -15.12
C LEU A 56 34.61 39.63 -14.41
N LEU A 57 34.09 38.47 -14.80
CA LEU A 57 32.89 37.87 -14.20
C LEU A 57 33.20 36.78 -13.18
N GLU A 58 34.48 36.43 -12.98
CA GLU A 58 34.93 35.30 -12.14
C GLU A 58 34.24 33.96 -12.49
N LEU A 59 33.99 33.74 -13.79
CA LEU A 59 33.42 32.51 -14.32
C LEU A 59 34.48 31.74 -15.11
N PRO A 60 34.64 30.40 -14.93
CA PRO A 60 35.47 29.60 -15.82
C PRO A 60 35.06 29.74 -17.29
N ILE A 61 36.02 29.80 -18.22
CA ILE A 61 35.74 29.84 -19.67
C ILE A 61 34.83 28.67 -20.09
N GLN A 62 35.04 27.49 -19.49
CA GLN A 62 34.20 26.31 -19.72
C GLN A 62 32.71 26.59 -19.41
N ASP A 63 32.43 27.23 -18.27
CA ASP A 63 31.08 27.48 -17.79
C ASP A 63 30.38 28.50 -18.71
N ILE A 64 31.11 29.54 -19.17
CA ILE A 64 30.65 30.48 -20.20
C ILE A 64 30.36 29.76 -21.52
N VAL A 65 31.20 28.82 -21.93
CA VAL A 65 31.05 28.05 -23.18
C VAL A 65 29.89 27.05 -23.12
N THR A 66 29.64 26.42 -21.97
CA THR A 66 28.50 25.49 -21.80
C THR A 66 27.20 26.18 -21.39
N GLY A 67 27.26 27.40 -20.84
CA GLY A 67 26.11 28.12 -20.28
C GLY A 67 25.59 27.51 -18.98
N GLU A 68 26.44 26.83 -18.23
CA GLU A 68 26.12 26.07 -17.01
C GLU A 68 27.30 26.21 -16.06
N ARG A 69 27.08 26.51 -14.78
CA ARG A 69 28.19 26.52 -13.81
C ARG A 69 28.57 25.09 -13.45
N ALA A 70 29.85 24.87 -13.12
CA ALA A 70 30.31 23.56 -12.66
C ALA A 70 29.50 23.03 -11.46
N GLY A 71 29.17 23.92 -10.50
CA GLY A 71 28.33 23.60 -9.34
C GLY A 71 26.90 23.19 -9.70
N ASP A 72 26.24 23.94 -10.59
CA ASP A 72 24.86 23.63 -11.03
C ASP A 72 24.78 22.24 -11.68
N ARG A 73 25.82 21.86 -12.43
CA ARG A 73 25.92 20.52 -13.06
C ARG A 73 26.12 19.43 -12.02
N GLU A 74 26.96 19.65 -11.01
CA GLU A 74 27.21 18.70 -9.93
C GLU A 74 25.98 18.50 -9.02
N GLU A 75 25.25 19.59 -8.72
CA GLU A 75 23.98 19.54 -7.98
C GLU A 75 22.90 18.80 -8.77
N ALA A 76 22.72 19.11 -10.06
CA ALA A 76 21.76 18.43 -10.93
C ALA A 76 22.06 16.93 -11.07
N VAL A 77 23.34 16.54 -11.22
CA VAL A 77 23.75 15.13 -11.23
C VAL A 77 23.47 14.46 -9.87
N THR A 78 23.73 15.15 -8.77
CA THR A 78 23.47 14.64 -7.41
C THR A 78 21.98 14.40 -7.17
N GLU A 79 21.10 15.32 -7.59
CA GLU A 79 19.65 15.14 -7.45
C GLU A 79 19.13 14.03 -8.37
N VAL A 80 19.62 13.91 -9.61
CA VAL A 80 19.28 12.76 -10.48
C VAL A 80 19.68 11.42 -9.85
N VAL A 81 20.88 11.34 -9.25
CA VAL A 81 21.33 10.14 -8.52
C VAL A 81 20.48 9.87 -7.28
N ARG A 82 20.07 10.91 -6.55
CA ARG A 82 19.17 10.80 -5.39
C ARG A 82 17.78 10.30 -5.79
N LEU A 83 17.20 10.86 -6.85
CA LEU A 83 15.91 10.43 -7.40
C LEU A 83 15.97 8.99 -7.91
N ALA A 84 17.05 8.59 -8.58
CA ALA A 84 17.27 7.21 -9.00
C ALA A 84 17.33 6.23 -7.80
N LYS A 85 18.06 6.58 -6.73
CA LYS A 85 18.10 5.81 -5.48
C LYS A 85 16.71 5.70 -4.82
N LEU A 86 15.94 6.80 -4.77
CA LEU A 86 14.57 6.80 -4.24
C LEU A 86 13.60 5.98 -5.10
N GLN A 87 13.76 5.96 -6.42
CA GLN A 87 12.99 5.10 -7.32
C GLN A 87 13.35 3.62 -7.12
N GLU A 88 14.63 3.28 -6.98
CA GLU A 88 15.07 1.91 -6.70
C GLU A 88 14.59 1.42 -5.34
N GLN A 89 14.67 2.25 -4.30
CA GLN A 89 14.13 1.95 -2.97
C GLN A 89 12.62 1.68 -3.03
N ARG A 90 11.83 2.55 -3.67
CA ARG A 90 10.38 2.32 -3.87
C ARG A 90 10.09 1.02 -4.63
N LYS A 91 10.87 0.68 -5.66
CA LYS A 91 10.76 -0.61 -6.38
C LYS A 91 11.10 -1.80 -5.47
N ARG A 92 12.07 -1.66 -4.57
CA ARG A 92 12.44 -2.71 -3.59
C ARG A 92 11.34 -2.91 -2.54
N GLU A 93 10.80 -1.83 -1.99
CA GLU A 93 9.70 -1.87 -1.02
C GLU A 93 8.43 -2.51 -1.60
N LYS A 94 7.99 -2.11 -2.80
CA LYS A 94 6.84 -2.73 -3.49
C LYS A 94 7.06 -4.23 -3.72
N ARG A 95 8.28 -4.64 -4.12
CA ARG A 95 8.65 -6.04 -4.29
C ARG A 95 8.56 -6.84 -2.99
N ILE A 96 8.99 -6.25 -1.87
CA ILE A 96 8.89 -6.86 -0.53
C ILE A 96 7.41 -7.02 -0.14
N LEU A 97 6.57 -6.01 -0.35
CA LEU A 97 5.13 -6.11 -0.07
C LEU A 97 4.44 -7.19 -0.93
N TYR A 98 4.77 -7.29 -2.22
CA TYR A 98 4.26 -8.36 -3.09
C TYR A 98 4.66 -9.75 -2.58
N LEU A 99 5.90 -9.93 -2.11
CA LEU A 99 6.36 -11.19 -1.53
C LEU A 99 5.67 -11.52 -0.20
N ILE A 100 5.42 -10.53 0.65
CA ILE A 100 4.67 -10.70 1.92
C ILE A 100 3.23 -11.14 1.64
N VAL A 101 2.54 -10.48 0.71
CA VAL A 101 1.16 -10.84 0.32
C VAL A 101 1.10 -12.23 -0.31
N LEU A 102 2.05 -12.56 -1.21
CA LEU A 102 2.14 -13.89 -1.80
C LEU A 102 2.38 -14.98 -0.74
N GLY A 103 3.29 -14.75 0.20
CA GLY A 103 3.55 -15.65 1.32
C GLY A 103 2.32 -15.87 2.20
N LEU A 104 1.53 -14.81 2.47
CA LEU A 104 0.29 -14.92 3.21
C LEU A 104 -0.78 -15.73 2.44
N LEU A 105 -0.91 -15.56 1.13
CA LEU A 105 -1.85 -16.35 0.33
C LEU A 105 -1.44 -17.83 0.28
N ILE A 106 -0.13 -18.13 0.16
CA ILE A 106 0.39 -19.50 0.24
C ILE A 106 0.09 -20.12 1.61
N TYR A 107 0.28 -19.38 2.71
CA TYR A 107 -0.06 -19.83 4.07
C TYR A 107 -1.54 -20.26 4.18
N HIS A 108 -2.46 -19.46 3.64
CA HIS A 108 -3.89 -19.79 3.60
C HIS A 108 -4.19 -21.02 2.73
N CYS A 109 -3.58 -21.15 1.56
CA CYS A 109 -3.74 -22.34 0.72
C CYS A 109 -3.24 -23.61 1.43
N VAL A 110 -2.09 -23.55 2.11
CA VAL A 110 -1.53 -24.68 2.87
C VAL A 110 -2.45 -25.07 4.03
N ILE A 111 -2.99 -24.11 4.79
CA ILE A 111 -3.97 -24.39 5.84
C ILE A 111 -5.24 -25.00 5.26
N GLY A 112 -5.83 -24.39 4.22
CA GLY A 112 -7.05 -24.88 3.57
C GLY A 112 -6.94 -26.33 3.10
N ILE A 113 -5.82 -26.73 2.51
CA ILE A 113 -5.54 -28.13 2.11
C ILE A 113 -5.55 -29.08 3.31
N ARG A 114 -5.02 -28.66 4.47
CA ARG A 114 -5.05 -29.49 5.69
C ARG A 114 -6.46 -29.55 6.30
N LEU A 115 -7.18 -28.43 6.34
CA LEU A 115 -8.56 -28.36 6.84
C LEU A 115 -9.51 -29.26 6.04
N PHE A 116 -9.32 -29.36 4.72
CA PHE A 116 -10.13 -30.24 3.86
C PHE A 116 -10.09 -31.73 4.26
N SER A 117 -9.07 -32.15 5.01
CA SER A 117 -9.00 -33.52 5.55
C SER A 117 -9.95 -33.80 6.72
N GLY A 118 -10.63 -32.79 7.27
CA GLY A 118 -11.54 -32.90 8.43
C GLY A 118 -10.83 -33.25 9.75
N ARG A 119 -9.50 -33.29 9.77
CA ARG A 119 -8.69 -33.59 10.97
C ARG A 119 -8.27 -32.27 11.62
N GLY A 120 -8.52 -32.14 12.93
CA GLY A 120 -8.04 -30.99 13.69
C GLY A 120 -6.52 -30.86 13.61
N LEU A 121 -6.00 -29.63 13.59
CA LEU A 121 -4.59 -29.30 13.32
C LEU A 121 -3.73 -29.14 14.58
N PHE A 122 -4.21 -28.44 15.62
CA PHE A 122 -3.36 -27.87 16.69
C PHE A 122 -3.31 -28.58 18.06
N GLY A 123 -3.66 -29.86 18.14
CA GLY A 123 -3.65 -30.68 19.37
C GLY A 123 -4.77 -30.35 20.37
N GLY A 124 -4.83 -29.13 20.88
CA GLY A 124 -5.80 -28.64 21.87
C GLY A 124 -6.57 -27.41 21.40
N ARG A 125 -7.83 -27.27 21.85
CA ARG A 125 -8.75 -26.22 21.36
C ARG A 125 -8.33 -24.80 21.70
N ASP A 126 -7.77 -24.57 22.89
CA ASP A 126 -7.28 -23.24 23.27
C ASP A 126 -6.06 -22.82 22.41
N ILE A 127 -5.25 -23.78 21.96
CA ILE A 127 -4.15 -23.54 21.01
C ILE A 127 -4.70 -23.14 19.64
N ALA A 128 -5.71 -23.85 19.12
CA ALA A 128 -6.35 -23.51 17.85
C ALA A 128 -6.98 -22.10 17.89
N CYS A 129 -7.63 -21.74 19.00
CA CYS A 129 -8.19 -20.40 19.22
C CYS A 129 -7.11 -19.31 19.21
N LEU A 130 -6.00 -19.52 19.94
CA LEU A 130 -4.87 -18.58 19.95
C LEU A 130 -4.22 -18.44 18.57
N VAL A 131 -4.05 -19.54 17.84
CA VAL A 131 -3.49 -19.49 16.47
C VAL A 131 -4.43 -18.76 15.51
N ALA A 132 -5.74 -18.93 15.63
CA ALA A 132 -6.73 -18.20 14.84
C ALA A 132 -6.58 -16.68 15.06
N GLY A 133 -6.62 -16.22 16.31
CA GLY A 133 -6.48 -14.80 16.64
C GLY A 133 -5.11 -14.21 16.25
N ILE A 134 -3.99 -14.90 16.53
CA ILE A 134 -2.66 -14.42 16.14
C ILE A 134 -2.53 -14.31 14.61
N SER A 135 -3.10 -15.26 13.86
CA SER A 135 -3.08 -15.24 12.40
C SER A 135 -3.98 -14.15 11.83
N MET A 136 -5.14 -13.91 12.45
CA MET A 136 -6.03 -12.80 12.13
C MET A 136 -5.34 -11.46 12.35
N ALA A 137 -4.70 -11.28 13.49
CA ALA A 137 -3.99 -10.05 13.84
C ALA A 137 -2.84 -9.79 12.86
N GLY A 138 -2.11 -10.84 12.47
CA GLY A 138 -1.09 -10.79 11.42
C GLY A 138 -1.65 -10.35 10.05
N THR A 139 -2.77 -10.94 9.63
CA THR A 139 -3.45 -10.60 8.37
C THR A 139 -3.98 -9.16 8.37
N LEU A 140 -4.64 -8.72 9.45
CA LEU A 140 -5.15 -7.34 9.59
C LEU A 140 -4.01 -6.31 9.72
N THR A 141 -2.88 -6.68 10.34
CA THR A 141 -1.69 -5.83 10.42
C THR A 141 -1.05 -5.68 9.03
N MET A 142 -0.88 -6.78 8.29
CA MET A 142 -0.39 -6.75 6.91
C MET A 142 -1.27 -5.86 6.04
N LEU A 143 -2.59 -6.07 6.09
CA LEU A 143 -3.60 -5.27 5.39
C LEU A 143 -3.46 -3.76 5.68
N GLY A 144 -3.32 -3.41 6.95
CA GLY A 144 -3.09 -2.03 7.39
C GLY A 144 -1.74 -1.44 6.95
N LEU A 145 -0.69 -2.26 6.86
CA LEU A 145 0.63 -1.84 6.37
C LEU A 145 0.62 -1.56 4.86
N VAL A 146 0.00 -2.43 4.07
CA VAL A 146 -0.15 -2.21 2.62
C VAL A 146 -1.00 -0.95 2.37
N TYR A 147 -2.13 -0.79 3.06
CA TYR A 147 -2.96 0.41 2.93
C TYR A 147 -2.20 1.70 3.28
N ARG A 148 -1.42 1.70 4.38
CA ARG A 148 -0.56 2.85 4.75
C ARG A 148 0.55 3.13 3.76
N TYR A 149 1.13 2.09 3.15
CA TYR A 149 2.19 2.25 2.16
C TYR A 149 1.69 3.00 0.93
N PHE A 150 0.58 2.54 0.34
CA PHE A 150 -0.01 3.18 -0.83
C PHE A 150 -0.68 4.52 -0.50
N GLY A 151 -1.20 4.70 0.71
CA GLY A 151 -1.76 5.97 1.18
C GLY A 151 -0.75 7.07 1.51
N LYS A 152 0.56 6.76 1.54
CA LYS A 152 1.64 7.75 1.67
C LYS A 152 2.17 8.29 0.33
N GLU A 153 1.75 7.74 -0.80
CA GLU A 153 2.29 8.11 -2.11
C GLU A 153 1.52 9.32 -2.66
N GLU A 154 1.86 10.51 -2.15
CA GLU A 154 1.14 11.80 -2.35
C GLU A 154 0.87 12.15 -3.83
N ASP A 155 1.77 11.74 -4.74
CA ASP A 155 1.67 11.98 -6.19
C ASP A 155 0.43 11.34 -6.86
N VAL A 156 -0.19 10.31 -6.26
CA VAL A 156 -1.26 9.52 -6.89
C VAL A 156 -2.42 9.24 -5.93
N LYS A 157 -3.53 9.97 -6.11
CA LYS A 157 -4.79 9.75 -5.36
C LYS A 157 -5.29 8.31 -5.55
N MET A 158 -5.60 7.63 -4.45
CA MET A 158 -6.21 6.28 -4.48
C MET A 158 -7.59 6.29 -5.13
N ILE A 159 -7.91 5.24 -5.89
CA ILE A 159 -9.19 5.10 -6.59
C ILE A 159 -10.29 4.76 -5.57
N PRO A 160 -11.47 5.40 -5.58
CA PRO A 160 -12.57 5.03 -4.68
C PRO A 160 -12.96 3.54 -4.74
N SER A 161 -13.40 2.98 -3.60
CA SER A 161 -13.83 1.58 -3.53
C SER A 161 -14.95 1.29 -4.53
N SER A 162 -14.79 0.24 -5.34
CA SER A 162 -15.77 -0.11 -6.38
C SER A 162 -16.97 -0.89 -5.83
N GLN A 163 -18.00 -1.06 -6.66
CA GLN A 163 -19.15 -1.93 -6.32
C GLN A 163 -18.71 -3.38 -6.06
N LEU A 164 -17.61 -3.84 -6.65
CA LEU A 164 -17.05 -5.16 -6.40
C LEU A 164 -16.62 -5.31 -4.93
N SER A 165 -15.81 -4.38 -4.39
CA SER A 165 -15.39 -4.43 -2.97
C SER A 165 -16.57 -4.42 -1.99
N ARG A 166 -17.64 -3.70 -2.34
CA ARG A 166 -18.89 -3.68 -1.56
C ARG A 166 -19.59 -5.04 -1.62
N GLY A 167 -19.72 -5.62 -2.82
CA GLY A 167 -20.30 -6.94 -3.03
C GLY A 167 -19.54 -8.05 -2.32
N LEU A 168 -18.20 -8.06 -2.41
CA LEU A 168 -17.33 -9.02 -1.70
C LEU A 168 -17.51 -8.90 -0.18
N GLY A 169 -17.56 -7.68 0.37
CA GLY A 169 -17.82 -7.47 1.80
C GLY A 169 -19.20 -7.96 2.25
N ILE A 170 -20.26 -7.75 1.44
CA ILE A 170 -21.61 -8.24 1.73
C ILE A 170 -21.67 -9.78 1.65
N ALA A 171 -21.05 -10.39 0.64
CA ALA A 171 -20.99 -11.84 0.50
C ALA A 171 -20.18 -12.48 1.63
N SER A 172 -19.08 -11.85 2.06
CA SER A 172 -18.29 -12.24 3.22
C SER A 172 -19.12 -12.17 4.51
N LEU A 173 -19.91 -11.11 4.71
CA LEU A 173 -20.81 -10.98 5.87
C LEU A 173 -21.90 -12.05 5.88
N ALA A 174 -22.49 -12.37 4.72
CA ALA A 174 -23.46 -13.45 4.60
C ALA A 174 -22.85 -14.81 4.97
N MET A 175 -21.61 -15.08 4.53
CA MET A 175 -20.87 -16.29 4.92
C MET A 175 -20.52 -16.32 6.42
N LEU A 176 -20.11 -15.19 7.02
CA LEU A 176 -19.87 -15.11 8.47
C LEU A 176 -21.12 -15.49 9.28
N LEU A 177 -22.26 -14.89 8.92
CA LEU A 177 -23.54 -15.18 9.56
C LEU A 177 -23.99 -16.63 9.34
N TRP A 178 -23.73 -17.19 8.16
CA TRP A 178 -24.00 -18.61 7.86
C TRP A 178 -23.15 -19.54 8.72
N SER A 179 -21.82 -19.34 8.76
CA SER A 179 -20.91 -20.18 9.56
C SER A 179 -21.24 -20.14 11.05
N VAL A 180 -21.50 -18.97 11.63
CA VAL A 180 -21.97 -18.86 13.02
C VAL A 180 -23.32 -19.56 13.19
N GLY A 181 -24.30 -19.24 12.34
CA GLY A 181 -25.66 -19.74 12.45
C GLY A 181 -25.75 -21.25 12.35
N ILE A 182 -25.11 -21.87 11.34
CA ILE A 182 -25.18 -23.31 11.12
C ILE A 182 -24.49 -24.09 12.23
N MET A 183 -23.39 -23.58 12.80
CA MET A 183 -22.70 -24.21 13.93
C MET A 183 -23.54 -24.16 15.21
N TYR A 184 -23.99 -22.97 15.62
CA TYR A 184 -24.80 -22.82 16.84
C TYR A 184 -26.15 -23.57 16.74
N LEU A 185 -26.80 -23.55 15.58
CA LEU A 185 -28.02 -24.32 15.33
C LEU A 185 -27.74 -25.83 15.47
N SER A 186 -26.70 -26.33 14.82
CA SER A 186 -26.39 -27.77 14.81
C SER A 186 -26.04 -28.29 16.20
N PHE A 187 -25.13 -27.62 16.92
CA PHE A 187 -24.79 -28.02 18.29
C PHE A 187 -25.95 -27.83 19.27
N GLY A 188 -26.80 -26.82 19.07
CA GLY A 188 -28.00 -26.58 19.88
C GLY A 188 -29.04 -27.67 19.70
N MET A 189 -29.31 -28.07 18.46
CA MET A 189 -30.22 -29.18 18.13
C MET A 189 -29.71 -30.52 18.66
N VAL A 190 -28.41 -30.81 18.49
CA VAL A 190 -27.79 -32.04 19.01
C VAL A 190 -27.85 -32.09 20.54
N ARG A 191 -27.63 -30.95 21.22
CA ARG A 191 -27.82 -30.82 22.67
C ARG A 191 -29.28 -31.05 23.11
N ALA A 192 -30.25 -30.70 22.26
CA ALA A 192 -31.67 -30.94 22.48
C ALA A 192 -32.13 -32.36 22.05
N GLY A 193 -31.23 -33.25 21.63
CA GLY A 193 -31.56 -34.62 21.21
C GLY A 193 -32.10 -34.74 19.78
N SER A 194 -31.85 -33.76 18.92
CA SER A 194 -32.31 -33.72 17.53
C SER A 194 -31.16 -33.42 16.55
N VAL A 195 -31.36 -33.66 15.26
CA VAL A 195 -30.36 -33.34 14.22
C VAL A 195 -30.98 -32.34 13.23
N PRO A 196 -30.29 -31.27 12.83
CA PRO A 196 -30.82 -30.31 11.85
C PRO A 196 -31.09 -30.98 10.49
N LEU A 197 -31.95 -30.36 9.69
CA LEU A 197 -32.23 -30.74 8.29
C LEU A 197 -32.76 -32.18 8.07
N GLY A 198 -33.14 -32.90 9.14
CA GLY A 198 -33.62 -34.29 9.05
C GLY A 198 -32.55 -35.31 8.64
N MET A 199 -31.27 -34.95 8.72
CA MET A 199 -30.15 -35.81 8.33
C MET A 199 -29.74 -36.78 9.46
N GLU A 200 -28.98 -37.82 9.11
CA GLU A 200 -28.35 -38.66 10.12
C GLU A 200 -27.23 -37.92 10.88
N LEU A 201 -27.09 -38.22 12.18
CA LEU A 201 -26.02 -37.67 13.02
C LEU A 201 -24.61 -37.98 12.47
N SER A 202 -24.46 -39.15 11.84
CA SER A 202 -23.25 -39.60 11.11
C SER A 202 -22.79 -38.59 10.04
N SER A 203 -23.74 -37.93 9.40
CA SER A 203 -23.53 -37.05 8.25
C SER A 203 -23.34 -35.59 8.62
N LEU A 204 -23.69 -35.20 9.86
CA LEU A 204 -23.66 -33.81 10.32
C LEU A 204 -22.24 -33.22 10.31
N GLY A 205 -21.26 -33.95 10.85
CA GLY A 205 -19.86 -33.52 10.89
C GLY A 205 -19.27 -33.24 9.49
N PRO A 206 -19.32 -34.21 8.55
CA PRO A 206 -18.88 -34.00 7.17
C PRO A 206 -19.62 -32.87 6.44
N PHE A 207 -20.93 -32.73 6.66
CA PHE A 207 -21.71 -31.63 6.09
C PHE A 207 -21.22 -30.26 6.57
N LEU A 208 -21.08 -30.07 7.89
CA LEU A 208 -20.57 -28.83 8.48
C LEU A 208 -19.15 -28.52 7.99
N ASN A 209 -18.26 -29.51 7.98
CA ASN A 209 -16.90 -29.36 7.48
C ASN A 209 -16.88 -28.84 6.03
N ASN A 210 -17.72 -29.39 5.15
CA ASN A 210 -17.80 -28.97 3.75
C ASN A 210 -18.33 -27.54 3.58
N GLN A 211 -19.33 -27.14 4.38
CA GLN A 211 -19.84 -25.75 4.38
C GLN A 211 -18.75 -24.75 4.80
N LEU A 212 -18.03 -25.05 5.89
CA LEU A 212 -16.95 -24.21 6.41
C LEU A 212 -15.73 -24.18 5.48
N CYS A 213 -15.36 -25.30 4.86
CA CYS A 213 -14.29 -25.32 3.86
C CYS A 213 -14.61 -24.44 2.64
N ALA A 214 -15.89 -24.39 2.22
CA ALA A 214 -16.33 -23.52 1.14
C ALA A 214 -16.29 -22.03 1.54
N GLY A 215 -16.76 -21.70 2.75
CA GLY A 215 -16.67 -20.35 3.33
C GLY A 215 -15.22 -19.86 3.42
N TYR A 216 -14.33 -20.69 3.96
CA TYR A 216 -12.89 -20.46 4.04
C TYR A 216 -12.29 -20.16 2.65
N ALA A 217 -12.49 -21.07 1.68
CA ALA A 217 -11.89 -20.97 0.36
C ALA A 217 -12.37 -19.71 -0.40
N LEU A 218 -13.67 -19.41 -0.35
CA LEU A 218 -14.21 -18.20 -0.98
C LEU A 218 -13.66 -16.93 -0.34
N ASN A 219 -13.52 -16.87 0.99
CA ASN A 219 -12.98 -15.68 1.65
C ASN A 219 -11.47 -15.52 1.46
N VAL A 220 -10.70 -16.60 1.28
CA VAL A 220 -9.30 -16.51 0.81
C VAL A 220 -9.23 -15.91 -0.59
N ILE A 221 -10.13 -16.30 -1.50
CA ILE A 221 -10.23 -15.69 -2.84
C ILE A 221 -10.61 -14.21 -2.74
N PHE A 222 -11.57 -13.84 -1.89
CA PHE A 222 -12.01 -12.45 -1.73
C PHE A 222 -10.88 -11.57 -1.17
N LEU A 223 -10.13 -12.07 -0.19
CA LEU A 223 -8.94 -11.42 0.35
C LEU A 223 -7.86 -11.26 -0.74
N ALA A 224 -7.63 -12.29 -1.57
CA ALA A 224 -6.70 -12.21 -2.69
C ALA A 224 -7.11 -11.15 -3.74
N VAL A 225 -8.40 -11.04 -4.04
CA VAL A 225 -8.93 -10.02 -4.96
C VAL A 225 -8.74 -8.61 -4.38
N GLU A 226 -9.13 -8.36 -3.12
CA GLU A 226 -8.90 -7.04 -2.51
C GLU A 226 -7.41 -6.70 -2.40
N MET A 227 -6.53 -7.69 -2.17
CA MET A 227 -5.08 -7.47 -2.19
C MET A 227 -4.53 -7.17 -3.57
N TYR A 228 -4.95 -7.90 -4.61
CA TYR A 228 -4.58 -7.57 -5.99
C TYR A 228 -4.98 -6.13 -6.33
N ARG A 229 -6.19 -5.72 -5.96
CA ARG A 229 -6.72 -4.38 -6.28
C ARG A 229 -6.06 -3.27 -5.48
N LEU A 230 -5.74 -3.50 -4.21
CA LEU A 230 -4.93 -2.56 -3.42
C LEU A 230 -3.50 -2.41 -3.98
N LEU A 231 -2.87 -3.51 -4.39
CA LEU A 231 -1.48 -3.54 -4.89
C LEU A 231 -1.32 -3.02 -6.32
N MET A 232 -2.25 -3.32 -7.22
CA MET A 232 -2.16 -3.03 -8.66
C MET A 232 -3.05 -1.87 -9.11
N GLU A 233 -4.29 -1.77 -8.58
CA GLU A 233 -5.25 -0.71 -8.93
C GLU A 233 -5.18 0.50 -7.98
N ARG A 234 -4.46 0.41 -6.84
CA ARG A 234 -4.40 1.43 -5.78
C ARG A 234 -5.79 1.84 -5.27
N THR A 235 -6.70 0.88 -5.15
CA THR A 235 -8.07 1.16 -4.70
C THR A 235 -8.13 1.38 -3.19
N VAL A 236 -8.89 2.38 -2.75
CA VAL A 236 -9.24 2.58 -1.33
C VAL A 236 -9.92 1.33 -0.81
N LEU A 237 -9.31 0.75 0.21
CA LEU A 237 -9.75 -0.47 0.85
C LEU A 237 -11.14 -0.29 1.49
N HIS A 238 -12.11 -1.10 1.06
CA HIS A 238 -13.47 -1.05 1.62
C HIS A 238 -13.49 -1.70 3.01
N PRO A 239 -14.14 -1.14 4.05
CA PRO A 239 -14.10 -1.71 5.41
C PRO A 239 -14.58 -3.17 5.50
N GLY A 240 -15.46 -3.60 4.59
CA GLY A 240 -15.91 -5.00 4.48
C GLY A 240 -14.81 -6.02 4.18
N CYS A 241 -13.61 -5.59 3.75
CA CYS A 241 -12.46 -6.50 3.57
C CYS A 241 -11.99 -7.16 4.87
N VAL A 242 -12.27 -6.58 6.04
CA VAL A 242 -11.93 -7.14 7.37
C VAL A 242 -12.78 -8.38 7.69
N ILE A 243 -13.95 -8.48 7.05
CA ILE A 243 -14.88 -9.60 7.23
C ILE A 243 -14.29 -10.88 6.63
N SER A 244 -13.53 -10.81 5.54
CA SER A 244 -12.94 -12.01 4.93
C SER A 244 -11.90 -12.69 5.83
N PRO A 245 -10.91 -12.00 6.45
CA PRO A 245 -10.11 -12.56 7.53
C PRO A 245 -10.94 -13.12 8.69
N ALA A 246 -12.01 -12.44 9.12
CA ALA A 246 -12.85 -12.95 10.19
C ALA A 246 -13.50 -14.30 9.84
N VAL A 247 -14.05 -14.45 8.62
CA VAL A 247 -14.59 -15.73 8.15
C VAL A 247 -13.51 -16.80 8.03
N ILE A 248 -12.36 -16.46 7.42
CA ILE A 248 -11.22 -17.38 7.27
C ILE A 248 -10.81 -18.00 8.62
N TYR A 249 -10.64 -17.17 9.66
CA TYR A 249 -10.16 -17.66 10.95
C TYR A 249 -11.26 -18.27 11.80
N LEU A 250 -12.51 -17.85 11.62
CA LEU A 250 -13.67 -18.50 12.23
C LEU A 250 -13.89 -19.91 11.67
N ASP A 251 -13.92 -20.06 10.34
CA ASP A 251 -14.11 -21.35 9.67
C ASP A 251 -12.95 -22.30 9.97
N PHE A 252 -11.70 -21.81 9.97
CA PHE A 252 -10.53 -22.57 10.43
C PHE A 252 -10.73 -23.12 11.86
N PHE A 253 -11.17 -22.27 12.78
CA PHE A 253 -11.36 -22.65 14.19
C PHE A 253 -12.51 -23.64 14.36
N TYR A 254 -13.63 -23.43 13.66
CA TYR A 254 -14.77 -24.32 13.64
C TYR A 254 -14.44 -25.70 13.05
N ILE A 255 -13.64 -25.77 11.98
CA ILE A 255 -13.17 -27.04 11.41
C ILE A 255 -12.25 -27.78 12.40
N ASP A 256 -11.34 -27.07 13.10
CA ASP A 256 -10.49 -27.69 14.13
C ASP A 256 -11.33 -28.26 15.30
N ILE A 257 -12.40 -27.58 15.70
CA ILE A 257 -13.39 -28.07 16.67
C ILE A 257 -14.09 -29.35 16.18
N LEU A 258 -14.60 -29.35 14.94
CA LEU A 258 -15.29 -30.52 14.37
C LEU A 258 -14.37 -31.74 14.29
N GLY A 259 -13.09 -31.53 13.98
CA GLY A 259 -12.06 -32.55 14.02
C GLY A 259 -11.63 -33.02 15.42
N ARG A 260 -12.24 -32.49 16.50
CA ARG A 260 -11.94 -32.78 17.92
C ARG A 260 -13.16 -32.77 18.83
N MET A 261 -14.23 -33.46 18.44
CA MET A 261 -15.40 -33.64 19.31
C MET A 261 -15.13 -34.66 20.41
N ASP A 262 -15.10 -34.20 21.67
CA ASP A 262 -14.99 -35.00 22.89
C ASP A 262 -16.31 -35.01 23.69
N THR A 263 -16.75 -33.85 24.19
CA THR A 263 -18.01 -33.67 24.93
C THR A 263 -18.72 -32.41 24.47
N LEU A 264 -20.06 -32.47 24.32
CA LEU A 264 -20.85 -31.36 23.79
C LEU A 264 -20.69 -30.05 24.59
N ASP A 265 -20.60 -30.13 25.93
CA ASP A 265 -20.43 -28.94 26.78
C ASP A 265 -19.05 -28.27 26.60
N SER A 266 -17.99 -29.04 26.40
CA SER A 266 -16.65 -28.47 26.20
C SER A 266 -16.48 -27.93 24.77
N VAL A 267 -17.10 -28.57 23.77
CA VAL A 267 -17.22 -28.04 22.41
C VAL A 267 -18.01 -26.74 22.42
N TRP A 268 -19.16 -26.67 23.11
CA TRP A 268 -19.96 -25.44 23.24
C TRP A 268 -19.17 -24.28 23.85
N LYS A 269 -18.42 -24.54 24.94
CA LYS A 269 -17.55 -23.54 25.58
C LYS A 269 -16.35 -23.12 24.72
N ALA A 270 -15.88 -23.98 23.81
CA ALA A 270 -14.83 -23.62 22.86
C ALA A 270 -15.38 -22.77 21.71
N LEU A 271 -16.52 -23.20 21.14
CA LEU A 271 -17.27 -22.48 20.10
C LEU A 271 -17.53 -21.04 20.55
N ASP A 272 -18.09 -20.85 21.74
CA ASP A 272 -18.49 -19.53 22.23
C ASP A 272 -17.29 -18.59 22.44
N ARG A 273 -16.26 -19.05 23.15
CA ARG A 273 -15.04 -18.25 23.41
C ARG A 273 -14.32 -17.83 22.11
N GLY A 274 -14.17 -18.75 21.15
CA GLY A 274 -13.48 -18.43 19.89
C GLY A 274 -14.31 -17.54 18.96
N THR A 275 -15.62 -17.73 18.92
CA THR A 275 -16.54 -16.86 18.15
C THR A 275 -16.46 -15.43 18.67
N VAL A 276 -16.58 -15.23 19.99
CA VAL A 276 -16.49 -13.90 20.61
C VAL A 276 -15.13 -13.24 20.35
N LEU A 277 -14.03 -14.00 20.46
CA LEU A 277 -12.67 -13.48 20.21
C LEU A 277 -12.53 -12.95 18.77
N ILE A 278 -12.89 -13.77 17.78
CA ILE A 278 -12.73 -13.46 16.35
C ILE A 278 -13.66 -12.31 15.92
N LEU A 279 -14.89 -12.27 16.44
CA LEU A 279 -15.81 -11.16 16.16
C LEU A 279 -15.35 -9.84 16.81
N LEU A 280 -14.83 -9.88 18.04
CA LEU A 280 -14.26 -8.69 18.70
C LEU A 280 -13.07 -8.14 17.89
N GLU A 281 -12.20 -9.02 17.42
CA GLU A 281 -11.05 -8.64 16.60
C GLU A 281 -11.48 -8.05 15.25
N ALA A 282 -12.52 -8.60 14.61
CA ALA A 282 -13.11 -8.05 13.39
C ALA A 282 -13.64 -6.61 13.62
N VAL A 283 -14.33 -6.37 14.74
CA VAL A 283 -14.83 -5.04 15.11
C VAL A 283 -13.67 -4.04 15.28
N LEU A 284 -12.60 -4.43 15.98
CA LEU A 284 -11.40 -3.61 16.14
C LEU A 284 -10.73 -3.28 14.79
N GLY A 285 -10.66 -4.26 13.88
CA GLY A 285 -10.14 -4.06 12.53
C GLY A 285 -10.97 -3.08 11.69
N ILE A 286 -12.30 -3.17 11.75
CA ILE A 286 -13.22 -2.25 11.05
C ILE A 286 -13.05 -0.82 11.58
N VAL A 287 -13.02 -0.64 12.91
CA VAL A 287 -12.82 0.67 13.56
C VAL A 287 -11.47 1.27 13.15
N PHE A 288 -10.40 0.47 13.13
CA PHE A 288 -9.07 0.90 12.73
C PHE A 288 -9.01 1.39 11.27
N LEU A 289 -9.62 0.66 10.33
CA LEU A 289 -9.69 1.10 8.93
C LEU A 289 -10.55 2.37 8.76
N PHE A 290 -11.65 2.48 9.51
CA PHE A 290 -12.50 3.67 9.47
C PHE A 290 -11.73 4.93 9.92
N ILE A 291 -10.98 4.84 11.03
CA ILE A 291 -10.13 5.92 11.53
C ILE A 291 -9.05 6.31 10.49
N GLN A 292 -8.41 5.34 9.83
CA GLN A 292 -7.41 5.64 8.79
C GLN A 292 -8.02 6.31 7.55
N SER A 293 -9.16 5.82 7.08
CA SER A 293 -9.92 6.42 5.98
C SER A 293 -10.31 7.88 6.27
N HIS A 294 -10.70 8.18 7.52
CA HIS A 294 -11.02 9.55 7.91
C HIS A 294 -9.79 10.47 7.95
N ARG A 295 -8.63 9.99 8.45
CA ARG A 295 -7.39 10.78 8.47
C ARG A 295 -6.85 11.10 7.08
N SER A 296 -6.99 10.20 6.10
CA SER A 296 -6.55 10.48 4.72
C SER A 296 -7.41 11.55 4.06
N ARG A 297 -8.69 11.66 4.43
CA ARG A 297 -9.60 12.70 3.93
C ARG A 297 -9.33 14.09 4.52
N SER A 298 -9.01 14.20 5.81
CA SER A 298 -8.69 15.49 6.43
C SER A 298 -7.39 16.10 5.91
N HIS A 299 -6.35 15.29 5.68
CA HIS A 299 -5.13 15.80 5.03
C HIS A 299 -5.35 16.28 3.58
N ALA A 300 -6.40 15.78 2.90
CA ALA A 300 -6.75 16.23 1.56
C ALA A 300 -7.57 17.54 1.53
N SER A 301 -8.23 17.94 2.63
CA SER A 301 -8.92 19.24 2.74
C SER A 301 -8.00 20.38 3.16
N ASP A 302 -6.89 20.08 3.83
CA ASP A 302 -5.96 21.08 4.39
C ASP A 302 -4.82 21.44 3.42
N SER A 303 -4.84 20.87 2.20
CA SER A 303 -3.96 21.28 1.10
C SER A 303 -4.49 22.57 0.47
N PRO A 304 -3.85 23.74 0.67
CA PRO A 304 -4.28 24.96 0.03
C PRO A 304 -4.09 24.82 -1.49
N HIS A 305 -5.07 25.30 -2.26
CA HIS A 305 -5.02 25.31 -3.71
C HIS A 305 -3.73 25.94 -4.25
N GLN A 306 -2.77 25.11 -4.66
CA GLN A 306 -1.76 25.52 -5.65
C GLN A 306 -2.39 25.50 -7.04
N SER A 307 -3.28 26.47 -7.26
CA SER A 307 -3.68 26.91 -8.59
C SER A 307 -2.92 28.21 -8.90
N GLN A 308 -1.84 28.08 -9.65
CA GLN A 308 -1.25 29.12 -10.50
C GLN A 308 -1.33 28.64 -11.95
#